data_AF-F0T727-F1
#
_entry.id   AF-F0T727-F1
#
_cell.length_a   1.000
_cell.length_b   1.000
_cell.length_c   1.000
_cell.angle_alpha   90.00
_cell.angle_beta   90.00
_cell.angle_gamma   90.00
#
_symmetry.space_group_name_H-M   'P 1'
#
loop_
_entity.id
_entity.type
_entity.pdbx_description
1 polymer ?
#
loop_
_entity_poly.entity_id
_entity_poly.type
_entity_poly.pdbx_seq_one_letter_code
_entity_poly.pdbx_strand_id
1 'polypeptide(L)'
;MVYKGLSAEFLDSSGLSIGDLIKVEKNGTSYFGILLDRAEDPDEKHIVIKLNSGYNIGIDVNNATAELVESGDKPKIELAPLNIEKDAEKPDISIVSTGGTVASVIDYKTGAVHPAFTAEDLIRANPELLEHANINGKAIFNILSEDMKPEYWVKTARSVADEINNGADGVVIAHGTDTMHYTSAALSFMLKTPVPVVVTGAQRSSDRPSSDAYMNLISSVVAAKSDIAEVSLCMHAEEDDSFCYLHRGTKVRKMHTTRRDTFRSINSLPLAKIQKSKLKLVDKAMVYNKRSTESLIIEDEIEEKVAFIKSYPGIQAELIDYHIDKGYKGMVLEGTGLGHCPEELIPSLERAADESIPVIMTSQCLYGLVNMNVYSTGRRILSAGVISGLDMLPETAFVKLAWALGQTDNIKEVEKIIHTNVAGELGEKSSEKFFLN
;
A
#
# COMPACT_ATOMS: atom_id res chain seq x y z
N MET A 1 0.97 13.87 -27.34
CA MET A 1 2.43 14.01 -27.13
C MET A 1 2.63 14.76 -25.84
N VAL A 2 3.59 14.35 -25.01
CA VAL A 2 3.87 15.01 -23.72
C VAL A 2 4.67 16.30 -23.91
N TYR A 3 5.31 16.48 -25.08
CA TYR A 3 5.98 17.72 -25.49
C TYR A 3 5.01 18.91 -25.53
N LYS A 4 5.49 20.08 -25.09
CA LYS A 4 4.76 21.35 -25.01
C LYS A 4 5.61 22.50 -25.56
N GLY A 5 4.95 23.58 -25.93
CA GLY A 5 5.59 24.81 -26.41
C GLY A 5 6.51 24.57 -27.62
N LEU A 6 7.70 25.17 -27.59
CA LEU A 6 8.66 25.16 -28.70
C LEU A 6 9.03 23.76 -29.18
N SER A 7 9.19 22.80 -28.26
CA SER A 7 9.53 21.42 -28.61
C SER A 7 8.39 20.71 -29.35
N ALA A 8 7.13 20.98 -29.00
CA ALA A 8 5.99 20.43 -29.71
C ALA A 8 5.88 21.04 -31.11
N GLU A 9 5.98 22.37 -31.22
CA GLU A 9 5.96 23.08 -32.50
C GLU A 9 7.10 22.62 -33.43
N PHE A 10 8.29 22.39 -32.88
CA PHE A 10 9.44 21.87 -33.61
C PHE A 10 9.19 20.47 -34.17
N LEU A 11 8.63 19.56 -33.36
CA LEU A 11 8.30 18.20 -33.79
C LEU A 11 7.18 18.19 -34.84
N ASP A 12 6.11 18.95 -34.61
CA ASP A 12 4.97 19.06 -35.52
C ASP A 12 5.38 19.67 -36.87
N SER A 13 6.17 20.75 -36.87
CA SER A 13 6.67 21.38 -38.10
C SER A 13 7.66 20.51 -38.87
N SER A 14 8.37 19.61 -38.19
CA SER A 14 9.28 18.64 -38.80
C SER A 14 8.58 17.33 -39.20
N GLY A 15 7.29 17.17 -38.89
CA GLY A 15 6.53 15.96 -39.18
C GLY A 15 7.02 14.71 -38.44
N LEU A 16 7.59 14.89 -37.24
CA LEU A 16 8.23 13.83 -36.47
C LEU A 16 7.34 13.31 -35.35
N SER A 17 7.40 12.01 -35.09
CA SER A 17 6.61 11.31 -34.08
C SER A 17 7.48 10.46 -33.15
N ILE A 18 7.01 10.24 -31.93
CA ILE A 18 7.68 9.35 -30.97
C ILE A 18 7.83 7.96 -31.57
N GLY A 19 9.05 7.41 -31.49
CA GLY A 19 9.43 6.14 -32.11
C GLY A 19 10.24 6.30 -33.40
N ASP A 20 10.17 7.45 -34.06
CA ASP A 20 10.91 7.71 -35.29
C ASP A 20 12.42 7.68 -35.08
N LEU A 21 13.15 7.12 -36.03
CA LEU A 21 14.59 7.31 -36.14
C LEU A 21 14.84 8.65 -36.81
N ILE A 22 15.44 9.58 -36.06
CA ILE A 22 15.64 10.95 -36.53
C ILE A 22 17.11 11.32 -36.50
N LYS A 23 17.46 12.29 -37.35
CA LYS A 23 18.74 12.99 -37.27
C LYS A 23 18.49 14.43 -36.88
N VAL A 24 19.19 14.90 -35.86
CA VAL A 24 19.10 16.28 -35.37
C VAL A 24 20.45 16.96 -35.59
N GLU A 25 20.46 18.08 -36.30
CA GLU A 25 21.65 18.93 -36.46
C GLU A 25 21.54 20.16 -35.57
N LYS A 26 22.60 20.40 -34.77
CA LYS A 26 22.71 21.58 -33.92
C LYS A 26 24.17 22.01 -33.80
N ASN A 27 24.44 23.30 -34.00
CA ASN A 27 25.78 23.90 -33.84
C ASN A 27 26.90 23.12 -34.58
N GLY A 28 26.60 22.59 -35.78
CA GLY A 28 27.54 21.79 -36.58
C GLY A 28 27.78 20.36 -36.08
N THR A 29 27.01 19.89 -35.09
CA THR A 29 27.02 18.50 -34.62
C THR A 29 25.74 17.79 -35.08
N SER A 30 25.89 16.61 -35.68
CA SER A 30 24.76 15.75 -36.05
C SER A 30 24.58 14.65 -35.01
N TYR A 31 23.37 14.52 -34.49
CA TYR A 31 22.95 13.46 -33.58
C TYR A 31 21.97 12.53 -34.31
N PHE A 32 22.11 11.23 -34.10
CA PHE A 32 21.26 10.21 -34.70
C PHE A 32 20.69 9.31 -33.61
N GLY A 33 19.36 9.16 -33.58
CA GLY A 33 18.72 8.35 -32.56
C GLY A 33 17.21 8.27 -32.68
N ILE A 34 16.62 7.40 -31.87
CA ILE A 34 15.17 7.21 -31.80
C ILE A 34 14.57 8.33 -30.96
N LEU A 35 13.56 9.03 -31.47
CA LEU A 35 12.82 10.04 -30.73
C LEU A 35 12.01 9.37 -29.60
N LEU A 36 12.33 9.71 -28.36
CA LEU A 36 11.63 9.19 -27.19
C LEU A 36 10.53 10.14 -26.72
N ASP A 37 9.53 9.57 -26.05
CA ASP A 37 8.61 10.37 -25.25
C ASP A 37 9.35 10.98 -24.05
N ARG A 38 8.76 12.02 -23.46
CA ARG A 38 9.36 12.77 -22.35
C ARG A 38 8.49 12.66 -21.10
N ALA A 39 9.09 12.83 -19.92
CA ALA A 39 8.33 12.99 -18.67
C ALA A 39 7.38 14.20 -18.76
N GLU A 40 6.38 14.29 -17.88
CA GLU A 40 5.38 15.38 -17.90
C GLU A 40 5.90 16.74 -17.41
N ASP A 41 6.99 16.76 -16.62
CA ASP A 41 7.61 17.97 -16.06
C ASP A 41 9.04 18.29 -16.57
N PRO A 42 9.25 18.47 -17.88
CA PRO A 42 10.50 19.05 -18.34
C PRO A 42 10.27 20.18 -19.36
N ASP A 43 11.27 21.07 -19.45
CA ASP A 43 11.17 22.36 -20.14
C ASP A 43 10.63 22.28 -21.59
N GLU A 44 10.05 23.36 -22.08
CA GLU A 44 9.44 23.39 -23.43
C GLU A 44 10.47 23.42 -24.58
N LYS A 45 11.77 23.31 -24.27
CA LYS A 45 12.86 23.61 -25.20
C LYS A 45 13.61 22.41 -25.72
N HIS A 46 13.51 21.23 -25.09
CA HIS A 46 14.31 20.08 -25.49
C HIS A 46 13.47 18.94 -26.07
N ILE A 47 14.07 18.19 -26.98
CA ILE A 47 13.65 16.86 -27.39
C ILE A 47 14.60 15.81 -26.83
N VAL A 48 14.12 14.59 -26.59
CA VAL A 48 14.95 13.49 -26.10
C VAL A 48 15.10 12.43 -27.19
N ILE A 49 16.34 12.09 -27.52
CA ILE A 49 16.63 10.98 -28.44
C ILE A 49 17.48 9.92 -27.76
N LYS A 50 17.27 8.66 -28.16
CA LYS A 50 18.12 7.52 -27.77
C LYS A 50 19.13 7.23 -28.87
N LEU A 51 20.40 7.46 -28.57
CA LEU A 51 21.49 7.20 -29.50
C LEU A 51 21.68 5.70 -29.71
N ASN A 52 22.36 5.32 -30.80
CA ASN A 52 22.75 3.92 -31.07
C ASN A 52 23.63 3.30 -29.97
N SER A 53 24.29 4.14 -29.15
CA SER A 53 25.03 3.68 -27.97
C SER A 53 24.13 3.23 -26.81
N GLY A 54 22.81 3.47 -26.90
CA GLY A 54 21.82 3.21 -25.85
C GLY A 54 21.61 4.36 -24.88
N TYR A 55 22.42 5.43 -24.95
CA TYR A 55 22.27 6.62 -24.10
C TYR A 55 21.15 7.53 -24.57
N ASN A 56 20.39 8.07 -23.61
CA ASN A 56 19.40 9.12 -23.86
C ASN A 56 20.08 10.49 -23.73
N ILE A 57 19.84 11.39 -24.69
CA ILE A 57 20.30 12.78 -24.64
C ILE A 57 19.14 13.75 -24.84
N GLY A 58 19.18 14.89 -24.14
CA GLY A 58 18.29 16.02 -24.38
C GLY A 58 18.94 17.03 -25.32
N ILE A 59 18.25 17.43 -26.38
CA ILE A 59 18.73 18.41 -27.37
C ILE A 59 17.78 19.60 -27.38
N ASP A 60 18.29 20.78 -27.07
CA ASP A 60 17.51 22.03 -27.16
C ASP A 60 17.20 22.33 -28.64
N VAL A 61 15.92 22.54 -28.96
CA VAL A 61 15.43 22.72 -30.32
C VAL A 61 15.74 24.09 -30.91
N ASN A 62 16.14 25.07 -30.09
CA ASN A 62 16.51 26.39 -30.59
C ASN A 62 17.70 26.29 -31.55
N ASN A 63 17.51 26.79 -32.77
CA ASN A 63 18.46 26.72 -33.88
C ASN A 63 18.91 25.28 -34.21
N ALA A 64 18.07 24.29 -33.94
CA ALA A 64 18.26 22.93 -34.41
C ALA A 64 17.43 22.69 -35.68
N THR A 65 17.82 21.70 -36.47
CA THR A 65 17.01 21.13 -37.55
C THR A 65 16.92 19.63 -37.35
N ALA A 66 15.75 19.04 -37.59
CA ALA A 66 15.58 17.59 -37.50
C ALA A 66 15.00 17.04 -38.80
N GLU A 67 15.48 15.88 -39.22
CA GLU A 67 15.00 15.14 -40.38
C GLU A 67 14.63 13.71 -39.99
N LEU A 68 13.55 13.21 -40.58
CA LEU A 68 13.14 11.81 -40.46
C LEU A 68 14.11 10.95 -41.26
N VAL A 69 14.72 9.95 -40.61
CA VAL A 69 15.56 8.94 -41.26
C VAL A 69 14.72 7.71 -41.59
N GLU A 70 13.94 7.23 -40.61
CA GLU A 70 13.05 6.08 -40.76
C GLU A 70 11.83 6.26 -39.85
N SER A 71 10.64 6.04 -40.39
CA SER A 71 9.40 6.06 -39.61
C SER A 71 9.39 4.88 -38.64
N GLY A 72 9.20 5.17 -37.37
CA GLY A 72 9.07 4.14 -36.34
C GLY A 72 7.63 3.95 -35.92
N ASP A 73 7.22 2.70 -35.70
CA ASP A 73 5.98 2.44 -34.98
C ASP A 73 6.14 2.76 -33.50
N LYS A 74 5.06 3.20 -32.85
CA LYS A 74 5.01 3.16 -31.39
C LYS A 74 5.28 1.72 -30.96
N PRO A 75 6.33 1.48 -30.14
CA PRO A 75 6.68 0.13 -29.74
C PRO A 75 5.50 -0.51 -29.03
N LYS A 76 5.06 -1.66 -29.55
CA LYS A 76 4.07 -2.52 -28.92
C LYS A 76 4.80 -3.77 -28.47
N ILE A 77 4.68 -4.09 -27.20
CA ILE A 77 5.15 -5.37 -26.68
C ILE A 77 4.05 -6.40 -26.98
N GLU A 78 4.22 -7.18 -28.04
CA GLU A 78 3.43 -8.39 -28.25
C GLU A 78 4.16 -9.56 -27.58
N LEU A 79 3.77 -9.89 -26.35
CA LEU A 79 4.26 -11.09 -25.68
C LEU A 79 3.52 -12.32 -26.22
N ALA A 80 4.27 -13.36 -26.60
CA ALA A 80 3.68 -14.61 -27.07
C ALA A 80 2.83 -15.23 -25.94
N PRO A 81 1.59 -15.69 -26.23
CA PRO A 81 0.71 -16.25 -25.22
C PRO A 81 1.37 -17.44 -24.52
N LEU A 82 1.24 -17.52 -23.20
CA LEU A 82 1.74 -18.66 -22.43
C LEU A 82 0.67 -19.73 -22.34
N ASN A 83 1.01 -20.97 -22.71
CA ASN A 83 0.14 -22.11 -22.43
C ASN A 83 0.38 -22.56 -20.98
N ILE A 84 -0.42 -22.05 -20.05
CA ILE A 84 -0.35 -22.40 -18.62
C ILE A 84 -1.39 -23.47 -18.33
N GLU A 85 -0.95 -24.71 -18.17
CA GLU A 85 -1.83 -25.80 -17.76
C GLU A 85 -2.06 -25.73 -16.24
N LYS A 86 -3.33 -25.85 -15.83
CA LYS A 86 -3.70 -25.95 -14.41
C LYS A 86 -3.31 -27.31 -13.86
N ASP A 87 -2.72 -27.32 -12.67
CA ASP A 87 -2.36 -28.51 -11.92
C ASP A 87 -3.40 -28.75 -10.83
N ALA A 88 -4.21 -29.81 -10.98
CA ALA A 88 -5.33 -30.10 -10.07
C ALA A 88 -4.91 -30.37 -8.61
N GLU A 89 -3.63 -30.70 -8.36
CA GLU A 89 -3.10 -30.93 -7.02
C GLU A 89 -2.60 -29.64 -6.34
N LYS A 90 -2.60 -28.51 -7.06
CA LYS A 90 -2.15 -27.22 -6.54
C LYS A 90 -3.33 -26.32 -6.16
N PRO A 91 -3.17 -25.52 -5.09
CA PRO A 91 -4.19 -24.55 -4.70
C PRO A 91 -4.34 -23.45 -5.76
N ASP A 92 -5.56 -22.95 -5.92
CA ASP A 92 -5.86 -21.78 -6.75
C ASP A 92 -5.61 -20.49 -5.94
N ILE A 93 -4.60 -19.71 -6.31
CA ILE A 93 -4.26 -18.45 -5.66
C ILE A 93 -4.53 -17.29 -6.61
N SER A 94 -5.34 -16.33 -6.16
CA SER A 94 -5.63 -15.12 -6.91
C SER A 94 -4.69 -13.98 -6.50
N ILE A 95 -4.00 -13.39 -7.46
CA ILE A 95 -3.17 -12.20 -7.31
C ILE A 95 -3.96 -11.01 -7.86
N VAL A 96 -4.25 -10.07 -6.97
CA VAL A 96 -5.10 -8.91 -7.22
C VAL A 96 -4.26 -7.65 -7.12
N SER A 97 -4.14 -6.88 -8.19
CA SER A 97 -3.38 -5.63 -8.18
C SER A 97 -4.29 -4.42 -7.92
N THR A 98 -3.84 -3.56 -7.00
CA THR A 98 -4.47 -2.27 -6.65
C THR A 98 -3.64 -1.07 -7.16
N GLY A 99 -2.60 -1.35 -7.93
CA GLY A 99 -1.41 -0.51 -8.04
C GLY A 99 -0.23 -1.20 -7.34
N GLY A 100 0.90 -0.51 -7.24
CA GLY A 100 2.13 -1.09 -6.69
C GLY A 100 2.67 -2.23 -7.56
N THR A 101 3.59 -1.88 -8.44
CA THR A 101 4.12 -2.81 -9.42
C THR A 101 5.05 -3.83 -8.76
N VAL A 102 4.54 -5.05 -8.52
CA VAL A 102 5.34 -6.21 -8.07
C VAL A 102 5.91 -7.03 -9.23
N ALA A 103 5.58 -6.65 -10.46
CA ALA A 103 6.16 -7.19 -11.68
C ALA A 103 6.09 -6.12 -12.78
N SER A 104 7.18 -5.93 -13.50
CA SER A 104 7.24 -5.06 -14.68
C SER A 104 7.93 -5.76 -15.82
N VAL A 105 7.62 -5.36 -17.05
CA VAL A 105 8.38 -5.71 -18.25
C VAL A 105 9.07 -4.45 -18.76
N ILE A 106 10.39 -4.54 -18.96
CA ILE A 106 11.17 -3.45 -19.58
C ILE A 106 11.22 -3.66 -21.09
N ASP A 107 10.83 -2.64 -21.86
CA ASP A 107 11.20 -2.56 -23.26
C ASP A 107 12.59 -1.92 -23.39
N TYR A 108 13.61 -2.72 -23.64
CA TYR A 108 14.99 -2.21 -23.79
C TYR A 108 15.19 -1.33 -25.03
N LYS A 109 14.33 -1.42 -26.05
CA LYS A 109 14.41 -0.54 -27.22
C LYS A 109 14.08 0.89 -26.81
N THR A 110 12.99 1.09 -26.06
CA THR A 110 12.60 2.44 -25.59
C THR A 110 13.17 2.85 -24.24
N GLY A 111 13.50 1.88 -23.40
CA GLY A 111 13.75 2.09 -21.97
C GLY A 111 12.47 2.27 -21.15
N ALA A 112 11.28 2.06 -21.74
CA ALA A 112 10.02 2.16 -21.02
C ALA A 112 9.80 0.96 -20.09
N VAL A 113 9.18 1.24 -18.94
CA VAL A 113 8.79 0.23 -17.95
C VAL A 113 7.27 0.09 -17.97
N HIS A 114 6.80 -1.11 -18.26
CA HIS A 114 5.37 -1.40 -18.31
C HIS A 114 4.98 -2.29 -17.12
N PRO A 115 4.00 -1.89 -16.30
CA PRO A 115 3.49 -2.74 -15.23
C PRO A 115 2.86 -4.04 -15.76
N ALA A 116 3.11 -5.15 -15.08
CA ALA A 116 2.54 -6.46 -15.36
C ALA A 116 1.36 -6.75 -14.42
N PHE A 117 0.20 -7.11 -14.97
CA PHE A 117 -1.03 -7.27 -14.19
C PHE A 117 -1.82 -8.55 -14.49
N THR A 118 -1.52 -9.25 -15.59
CA THR A 118 -2.18 -10.51 -15.93
C THR A 118 -1.46 -11.69 -15.28
N ALA A 119 -2.15 -12.83 -15.15
CA ALA A 119 -1.51 -14.07 -14.71
C ALA A 119 -0.28 -14.41 -15.56
N GLU A 120 -0.40 -14.26 -16.89
CA GLU A 120 0.70 -14.53 -17.81
C GLU A 120 1.90 -13.62 -17.55
N ASP A 121 1.69 -12.32 -17.34
CA ASP A 121 2.80 -11.40 -17.11
C ASP A 121 3.52 -11.68 -15.78
N LEU A 122 2.75 -12.00 -14.74
CA LEU A 122 3.30 -12.40 -13.44
C LEU A 122 4.14 -13.68 -13.55
N ILE A 123 3.66 -14.67 -14.30
CA ILE A 123 4.37 -15.94 -14.56
C ILE A 123 5.59 -15.73 -15.46
N ARG A 124 5.53 -14.85 -16.47
CA ARG A 124 6.71 -14.50 -17.28
C ARG A 124 7.81 -13.87 -16.42
N ALA A 125 7.43 -12.99 -15.50
CA ALA A 125 8.37 -12.33 -14.60
C ALA A 125 8.86 -13.24 -13.46
N ASN A 126 8.03 -14.19 -13.02
CA ASN A 126 8.30 -15.09 -11.90
C ASN A 126 7.80 -16.52 -12.20
N PRO A 127 8.47 -17.28 -13.09
CA PRO A 127 8.01 -18.63 -13.48
C PRO A 127 7.83 -19.59 -12.30
N GLU A 128 8.60 -19.40 -11.23
CA GLU A 128 8.59 -20.19 -10.00
C GLU A 128 7.25 -20.14 -9.24
N LEU A 129 6.38 -19.18 -9.56
CA LEU A 129 5.01 -19.17 -9.07
C LEU A 129 4.26 -20.48 -9.41
N LEU A 130 4.54 -21.06 -10.60
CA LEU A 130 3.93 -22.31 -11.06
C LEU A 130 4.34 -23.52 -10.23
N GLU A 131 5.46 -23.46 -9.50
CA GLU A 131 5.87 -24.50 -8.57
C GLU A 131 5.02 -24.48 -7.29
N HIS A 132 4.30 -23.40 -7.03
CA HIS A 132 3.61 -23.17 -5.77
C HIS A 132 2.10 -23.23 -5.86
N ALA A 133 1.48 -22.68 -6.90
CA ALA A 133 0.02 -22.57 -7.02
C ALA A 133 -0.42 -22.41 -8.48
N ASN A 134 -1.70 -22.66 -8.73
CA ASN A 134 -2.37 -22.17 -9.95
C ASN A 134 -2.64 -20.68 -9.76
N ILE A 135 -2.04 -19.83 -10.61
CA ILE A 135 -2.12 -18.39 -10.46
C ILE A 135 -3.23 -17.81 -11.33
N ASN A 136 -4.18 -17.11 -10.70
CA ASN A 136 -5.09 -16.19 -11.38
C ASN A 136 -4.60 -14.76 -11.12
N GLY A 137 -4.61 -13.89 -12.12
CA GLY A 137 -4.10 -12.53 -12.00
C GLY A 137 -5.11 -11.53 -12.55
N LYS A 138 -5.49 -10.53 -11.75
CA LYS A 138 -6.34 -9.42 -12.19
C LYS A 138 -5.88 -8.09 -11.58
N ALA A 139 -6.04 -7.00 -12.33
CA ALA A 139 -5.97 -5.65 -11.77
C ALA A 139 -7.38 -5.14 -11.46
N ILE A 140 -7.58 -4.62 -10.25
CA ILE A 140 -8.82 -3.90 -9.90
C ILE A 140 -8.73 -2.46 -10.42
N PHE A 141 -7.61 -1.81 -10.11
CA PHE A 141 -7.27 -0.45 -10.50
C PHE A 141 -5.75 -0.28 -10.37
N ASN A 142 -5.21 0.82 -10.90
CA ASN A 142 -3.78 1.14 -10.84
C ASN A 142 -3.60 2.54 -10.22
N ILE A 143 -3.49 2.58 -8.89
CA ILE A 143 -3.41 3.82 -8.11
C ILE A 143 -2.11 3.81 -7.31
N LEU A 144 -1.43 4.95 -7.27
CA LEU A 144 -0.25 5.14 -6.43
C LEU A 144 -0.66 5.13 -4.96
N SER A 145 0.11 4.49 -4.09
CA SER A 145 -0.30 4.29 -2.70
C SER A 145 -0.52 5.60 -1.93
N GLU A 146 0.19 6.65 -2.29
CA GLU A 146 0.07 8.00 -1.75
C GLU A 146 -1.28 8.67 -2.05
N ASP A 147 -1.99 8.20 -3.10
CA ASP A 147 -3.30 8.70 -3.52
C ASP A 147 -4.47 7.79 -3.07
N MET A 148 -4.17 6.75 -2.29
CA MET A 148 -5.18 5.78 -1.82
C MET A 148 -6.14 6.41 -0.79
N LYS A 149 -7.40 5.94 -0.78
CA LYS A 149 -8.54 6.52 -0.05
C LYS A 149 -9.47 5.40 0.46
N PRO A 150 -10.35 5.69 1.45
CA PRO A 150 -11.31 4.72 1.96
C PRO A 150 -12.15 4.00 0.90
N GLU A 151 -12.62 4.72 -0.13
CA GLU A 151 -13.37 4.11 -1.25
C GLU A 151 -12.61 2.95 -1.94
N TYR A 152 -11.28 3.00 -1.97
CA TYR A 152 -10.45 1.97 -2.58
C TYR A 152 -10.26 0.76 -1.66
N TRP A 153 -10.34 0.94 -0.35
CA TRP A 153 -10.39 -0.19 0.59
C TRP A 153 -11.66 -1.01 0.37
N VAL A 154 -12.81 -0.34 0.24
CA VAL A 154 -14.11 -0.99 -0.05
C VAL A 154 -14.07 -1.75 -1.39
N LYS A 155 -13.59 -1.08 -2.45
CA LYS A 155 -13.43 -1.73 -3.77
C LYS A 155 -12.50 -2.94 -3.71
N THR A 156 -11.42 -2.86 -2.94
CA THR A 156 -10.49 -3.97 -2.73
C THR A 156 -11.14 -5.11 -1.95
N ALA A 157 -11.85 -4.81 -0.85
CA ALA A 157 -12.54 -5.81 -0.02
C ALA A 157 -13.56 -6.61 -0.86
N ARG A 158 -14.38 -5.93 -1.65
CA ARG A 158 -15.35 -6.57 -2.56
C ARG A 158 -14.67 -7.45 -3.60
N SER A 159 -13.61 -6.95 -4.23
CA SER A 159 -12.87 -7.72 -5.23
C SER A 159 -12.19 -8.96 -4.63
N VAL A 160 -11.67 -8.87 -3.40
CA VAL A 160 -11.12 -10.03 -2.66
C VAL A 160 -12.23 -11.02 -2.35
N ALA A 161 -13.40 -10.53 -1.93
CA ALA A 161 -14.55 -11.35 -1.66
C ALA A 161 -15.02 -12.14 -2.90
N ASP A 162 -15.04 -11.50 -4.06
CA ASP A 162 -15.38 -12.15 -5.33
C ASP A 162 -14.40 -13.28 -5.65
N GLU A 163 -13.09 -13.08 -5.47
CA GLU A 163 -12.09 -14.15 -5.71
C GLU A 163 -12.30 -15.35 -4.77
N ILE A 164 -12.54 -15.09 -3.49
CA ILE A 164 -12.77 -16.14 -2.48
C ILE A 164 -14.06 -16.90 -2.81
N ASN A 165 -15.15 -16.19 -3.14
CA ASN A 165 -16.43 -16.80 -3.50
C ASN A 165 -16.37 -17.59 -4.81
N ASN A 166 -15.45 -17.23 -5.71
CA ASN A 166 -15.16 -17.98 -6.93
C ASN A 166 -14.21 -19.17 -6.70
N GLY A 167 -13.87 -19.49 -5.45
CA GLY A 167 -13.12 -20.68 -5.08
C GLY A 167 -11.61 -20.48 -4.91
N ALA A 168 -11.13 -19.25 -4.76
CA ALA A 168 -9.71 -19.03 -4.46
C ALA A 168 -9.36 -19.59 -3.07
N ASP A 169 -8.31 -20.42 -3.01
CA ASP A 169 -7.74 -20.95 -1.77
C ASP A 169 -6.97 -19.89 -0.98
N GLY A 170 -6.71 -18.73 -1.56
CA GLY A 170 -6.05 -17.60 -0.92
C GLY A 170 -5.89 -16.46 -1.89
N VAL A 171 -5.79 -15.24 -1.36
CA VAL A 171 -5.68 -14.02 -2.17
C VAL A 171 -4.41 -13.27 -1.81
N VAL A 172 -3.62 -12.90 -2.81
CA VAL A 172 -2.48 -12.00 -2.67
C VAL A 172 -2.85 -10.65 -3.27
N ILE A 173 -2.64 -9.56 -2.53
CA ILE A 173 -2.94 -8.21 -2.97
C ILE A 173 -1.62 -7.49 -3.23
N ALA A 174 -1.32 -7.20 -4.50
CA ALA A 174 -0.22 -6.34 -4.87
C ALA A 174 -0.65 -4.88 -4.65
N HIS A 175 0.09 -4.19 -3.78
CA HIS A 175 -0.23 -2.84 -3.31
C HIS A 175 1.04 -1.97 -3.23
N GLY A 176 0.88 -0.66 -3.42
CA GLY A 176 1.96 0.30 -3.19
C GLY A 176 2.34 0.40 -1.71
N THR A 177 3.60 0.68 -1.41
CA THR A 177 4.11 0.47 -0.04
C THR A 177 3.73 1.56 0.96
N ASP A 178 3.44 2.78 0.54
CA ASP A 178 3.30 3.92 1.48
C ASP A 178 2.10 3.77 2.41
N THR A 179 0.97 3.33 1.87
CA THR A 179 -0.29 3.17 2.61
C THR A 179 -0.70 1.71 2.80
N MET A 180 0.17 0.76 2.47
CA MET A 180 -0.11 -0.68 2.54
C MET A 180 -0.64 -1.13 3.91
N HIS A 181 -0.09 -0.57 4.99
CA HIS A 181 -0.49 -0.90 6.36
C HIS A 181 -1.85 -0.32 6.77
N TYR A 182 -2.29 0.80 6.16
CA TYR A 182 -3.66 1.28 6.31
C TYR A 182 -4.63 0.34 5.60
N THR A 183 -4.33 -0.04 4.36
CA THR A 183 -5.16 -0.97 3.58
C THR A 183 -5.26 -2.34 4.27
N SER A 184 -4.15 -2.89 4.80
CA SER A 184 -4.19 -4.16 5.52
C SER A 184 -5.06 -4.09 6.77
N ALA A 185 -5.03 -2.98 7.51
CA ALA A 185 -5.94 -2.76 8.64
C ALA A 185 -7.40 -2.65 8.19
N ALA A 186 -7.68 -1.93 7.10
CA ALA A 186 -9.05 -1.74 6.61
C ALA A 186 -9.67 -3.08 6.19
N LEU A 187 -8.93 -3.85 5.39
CA LEU A 187 -9.34 -5.19 4.98
C LEU A 187 -9.52 -6.14 6.16
N SER A 188 -8.69 -6.00 7.21
CA SER A 188 -8.82 -6.82 8.43
C SER A 188 -10.14 -6.59 9.17
N PHE A 189 -10.68 -5.38 9.15
CA PHE A 189 -12.00 -5.09 9.74
C PHE A 189 -13.15 -5.43 8.80
N MET A 190 -12.98 -5.20 7.50
CA MET A 190 -14.02 -5.44 6.49
C MET A 190 -14.21 -6.92 6.15
N LEU A 191 -13.20 -7.77 6.30
CA LEU A 191 -13.23 -9.17 5.85
C LEU A 191 -13.06 -10.15 7.01
N LYS A 192 -14.09 -10.96 7.27
CA LYS A 192 -13.98 -12.18 8.08
C LYS A 192 -13.78 -13.38 7.14
N THR A 193 -12.52 -13.62 6.80
CA THR A 193 -12.13 -14.53 5.70
C THR A 193 -11.92 -15.98 6.16
N PRO A 194 -12.41 -16.98 5.41
CA PRO A 194 -12.11 -18.40 5.65
C PRO A 194 -10.74 -18.84 5.11
N VAL A 195 -10.10 -17.99 4.29
CA VAL A 195 -8.82 -18.25 3.63
C VAL A 195 -7.82 -17.10 3.87
N PRO A 196 -6.51 -17.32 3.69
CA PRO A 196 -5.52 -16.26 3.85
C PRO A 196 -5.68 -15.13 2.82
N VAL A 197 -5.55 -13.89 3.29
CA VAL A 197 -5.47 -12.69 2.44
C VAL A 197 -4.16 -11.97 2.73
N VAL A 198 -3.25 -11.88 1.77
CA VAL A 198 -1.88 -11.42 1.98
C VAL A 198 -1.61 -10.17 1.15
N VAL A 199 -1.41 -9.03 1.80
CA VAL A 199 -0.98 -7.79 1.15
C VAL A 199 0.54 -7.78 0.98
N THR A 200 1.03 -7.41 -0.19
CA THR A 200 2.47 -7.36 -0.50
C THR A 200 2.79 -6.28 -1.51
N GLY A 201 4.08 -6.00 -1.70
CA GLY A 201 4.58 -4.99 -2.62
C GLY A 201 6.10 -5.09 -2.80
N ALA A 202 6.72 -3.99 -3.23
CA ALA A 202 8.17 -3.90 -3.38
C ALA A 202 8.68 -2.50 -3.02
N GLN A 203 9.81 -2.42 -2.32
CA GLN A 203 10.52 -1.17 -2.02
C GLN A 203 11.45 -0.74 -3.15
N ARG A 204 11.87 -1.68 -3.98
CA ARG A 204 12.66 -1.45 -5.18
C ARG A 204 11.78 -1.79 -6.37
N SER A 205 11.69 -0.84 -7.29
CA SER A 205 10.90 -0.98 -8.52
C SER A 205 11.21 -2.30 -9.22
N SER A 206 10.17 -3.02 -9.63
CA SER A 206 10.23 -4.40 -10.13
C SER A 206 10.97 -4.57 -11.46
N ASP A 207 11.23 -3.48 -12.17
CA ASP A 207 12.09 -3.46 -13.36
C ASP A 207 13.57 -3.64 -13.02
N ARG A 208 13.98 -3.43 -11.76
CA ARG A 208 15.38 -3.54 -11.36
C ARG A 208 15.73 -5.00 -11.02
N PRO A 209 16.89 -5.51 -11.47
CA PRO A 209 17.35 -6.85 -11.09
C PRO A 209 17.54 -7.05 -9.58
N SER A 210 17.74 -5.97 -8.82
CA SER A 210 17.82 -5.98 -7.36
C SER A 210 16.47 -5.75 -6.68
N SER A 211 15.35 -5.90 -7.38
CA SER A 211 14.03 -5.73 -6.79
C SER A 211 13.75 -6.79 -5.74
N ASP A 212 13.13 -6.37 -4.64
CA ASP A 212 12.57 -7.25 -3.62
C ASP A 212 11.22 -7.87 -4.02
N ALA A 213 10.65 -7.45 -5.16
CA ALA A 213 9.34 -7.87 -5.63
C ALA A 213 9.21 -9.39 -5.80
N TYR A 214 10.23 -10.04 -6.38
CA TYR A 214 10.25 -11.48 -6.61
C TYR A 214 10.08 -12.26 -5.30
N MET A 215 10.95 -12.00 -4.30
CA MET A 215 10.91 -12.75 -3.04
C MET A 215 9.66 -12.39 -2.22
N ASN A 216 9.22 -11.13 -2.23
CA ASN A 216 7.98 -10.72 -1.57
C ASN A 216 6.77 -11.45 -2.17
N LEU A 217 6.68 -11.53 -3.50
CA LEU A 217 5.56 -12.16 -4.20
C LEU A 217 5.53 -13.67 -3.96
N ILE A 218 6.66 -14.36 -4.15
CA ILE A 218 6.78 -15.81 -3.89
C ILE A 218 6.44 -16.12 -2.42
N SER A 219 6.97 -15.34 -1.48
CA SER A 219 6.68 -15.53 -0.05
C SER A 219 5.20 -15.29 0.26
N SER A 220 4.57 -14.33 -0.40
CA SER A 220 3.15 -14.03 -0.25
C SER A 220 2.26 -15.14 -0.79
N VAL A 221 2.61 -15.75 -1.93
CA VAL A 221 1.91 -16.92 -2.45
C VAL A 221 2.07 -18.12 -1.51
N VAL A 222 3.26 -18.32 -0.94
CA VAL A 222 3.48 -19.36 0.09
C VAL A 222 2.62 -19.09 1.34
N ALA A 223 2.51 -17.85 1.78
CA ALA A 223 1.65 -17.45 2.89
C ALA A 223 0.16 -17.65 2.56
N ALA A 224 -0.25 -17.34 1.32
CA ALA A 224 -1.63 -17.47 0.85
C ALA A 224 -2.12 -18.92 0.86
N LYS A 225 -1.20 -19.90 0.85
CA LYS A 225 -1.47 -21.34 0.97
C LYS A 225 -1.53 -21.84 2.41
N SER A 226 -1.14 -21.03 3.39
CA SER A 226 -1.00 -21.44 4.78
C SER A 226 -2.34 -21.59 5.49
N ASP A 227 -2.34 -22.11 6.72
CA ASP A 227 -3.53 -22.19 7.57
C ASP A 227 -3.92 -20.84 8.23
N ILE A 228 -3.20 -19.74 7.94
CA ILE A 228 -3.42 -18.43 8.57
C ILE A 228 -4.50 -17.67 7.79
N ALA A 229 -5.76 -17.89 8.13
CA ALA A 229 -6.92 -17.23 7.53
C ALA A 229 -7.18 -15.85 8.15
N GLU A 230 -6.21 -14.95 7.98
CA GLU A 230 -6.30 -13.55 8.38
C GLU A 230 -5.88 -12.67 7.21
N VAL A 231 -6.26 -11.39 7.28
CA VAL A 231 -5.58 -10.37 6.48
C VAL A 231 -4.21 -10.10 7.10
N SER A 232 -3.18 -10.28 6.30
CA SER A 232 -1.78 -10.19 6.69
C SER A 232 -0.96 -9.40 5.69
N LEU A 233 0.23 -8.96 6.08
CA LEU A 233 1.16 -8.23 5.22
C LEU A 233 2.47 -9.01 5.15
N CYS A 234 2.94 -9.35 3.93
CA CYS A 234 4.17 -10.11 3.74
C CYS A 234 5.22 -9.29 2.98
N MET A 235 6.35 -9.04 3.64
CA MET A 235 7.49 -8.29 3.11
C MET A 235 8.80 -8.84 3.70
N HIS A 236 9.94 -8.44 3.13
CA HIS A 236 11.27 -8.76 3.65
C HIS A 236 11.40 -8.46 5.14
N ALA A 237 12.08 -9.37 5.84
CA ALA A 237 12.38 -9.22 7.27
C ALA A 237 13.68 -8.47 7.55
N GLU A 238 14.62 -8.53 6.59
CA GLU A 238 15.98 -8.02 6.64
C GLU A 238 16.33 -7.35 5.29
N GLU A 239 17.47 -6.66 5.22
CA GLU A 239 17.92 -6.05 3.95
C GLU A 239 18.31 -7.10 2.89
N ASP A 240 18.77 -8.26 3.36
CA ASP A 240 19.19 -9.37 2.52
C ASP A 240 17.98 -10.16 1.99
N ASP A 241 18.19 -10.84 0.87
CA ASP A 241 17.25 -11.80 0.28
C ASP A 241 17.28 -13.12 1.10
N SER A 242 16.98 -13.02 2.40
CA SER A 242 17.14 -14.11 3.37
C SER A 242 15.80 -14.78 3.69
N PHE A 243 14.80 -13.99 4.06
CA PHE A 243 13.44 -14.42 4.38
C PHE A 243 12.47 -13.24 4.48
N CYS A 244 11.18 -13.55 4.38
CA CYS A 244 10.10 -12.59 4.63
C CYS A 244 9.46 -12.84 6.00
N TYR A 245 8.90 -11.80 6.58
CA TYR A 245 7.95 -11.91 7.69
C TYR A 245 6.52 -11.80 7.17
N LEU A 246 5.62 -12.52 7.82
CA LEU A 246 4.18 -12.37 7.71
C LEU A 246 3.69 -11.62 8.94
N HIS A 247 3.23 -10.38 8.75
CA HIS A 247 2.71 -9.53 9.81
C HIS A 247 1.19 -9.61 9.85
N ARG A 248 0.60 -9.52 11.04
CA ARG A 248 -0.85 -9.31 11.17
C ARG A 248 -1.22 -7.93 10.63
N GLY A 249 -2.26 -7.85 9.80
CA GLY A 249 -2.61 -6.64 9.04
C GLY A 249 -2.91 -5.39 9.88
N THR A 250 -3.34 -5.56 11.14
CA THR A 250 -3.70 -4.47 12.07
C THR A 250 -2.56 -4.01 12.98
N LYS A 251 -1.43 -4.76 13.01
CA LYS A 251 -0.28 -4.51 13.90
C LYS A 251 1.00 -4.21 13.12
N VAL A 252 0.89 -3.82 11.85
CA VAL A 252 2.05 -3.57 10.97
C VAL A 252 2.18 -2.09 10.63
N ARG A 253 3.42 -1.61 10.51
CA ARG A 253 3.71 -0.22 10.09
C ARG A 253 4.94 -0.16 9.21
N LYS A 254 4.93 0.73 8.21
CA LYS A 254 6.12 1.10 7.42
C LYS A 254 7.01 2.02 8.27
N MET A 255 8.12 1.50 8.79
CA MET A 255 9.01 2.18 9.75
C MET A 255 10.22 2.85 9.09
N HIS A 256 10.46 2.59 7.80
CA HIS A 256 11.56 3.17 7.05
C HIS A 256 11.10 3.63 5.65
N THR A 257 11.69 4.71 5.15
CA THR A 257 11.28 5.29 3.86
C THR A 257 11.69 4.44 2.66
N THR A 258 12.81 3.71 2.75
CA THR A 258 13.41 3.03 1.58
C THR A 258 13.95 1.62 1.80
N ARG A 259 14.03 1.08 3.03
CA ARG A 259 14.67 -0.23 3.26
C ARG A 259 13.69 -1.35 2.95
N ARG A 260 14.18 -2.51 2.51
CA ARG A 260 13.35 -3.69 2.21
C ARG A 260 12.63 -4.20 3.46
N ASP A 261 13.32 -4.17 4.61
CA ASP A 261 12.81 -4.53 5.94
C ASP A 261 12.04 -3.40 6.64
N THR A 262 11.37 -2.56 5.86
CA THR A 262 10.67 -1.38 6.39
C THR A 262 9.44 -1.73 7.22
N PHE A 263 8.73 -2.82 6.89
CA PHE A 263 7.52 -3.19 7.62
C PHE A 263 7.86 -3.93 8.90
N ARG A 264 7.36 -3.42 10.02
CA ARG A 264 7.56 -4.02 11.34
C ARG A 264 6.23 -4.26 12.02
N SER A 265 6.16 -5.37 12.77
CA SER A 265 5.08 -5.59 13.73
C SER A 265 5.29 -4.69 14.95
N ILE A 266 4.26 -3.96 15.34
CA ILE A 266 4.26 -3.02 16.47
C ILE A 266 3.34 -3.56 17.55
N ASN A 267 3.79 -3.57 18.80
CA ASN A 267 3.08 -4.18 19.94
C ASN A 267 2.73 -5.67 19.74
N SER A 268 3.36 -6.35 18.78
CA SER A 268 3.21 -7.78 18.53
C SER A 268 4.48 -8.35 17.88
N LEU A 269 4.60 -9.68 17.86
CA LEU A 269 5.54 -10.35 16.97
C LEU A 269 4.90 -10.55 15.58
N PRO A 270 5.70 -10.71 14.51
CA PRO A 270 5.18 -11.24 13.25
C PRO A 270 4.54 -12.62 13.45
N LEU A 271 3.53 -12.96 12.66
CA LEU A 271 2.83 -14.24 12.71
C LEU A 271 3.78 -15.39 12.34
N ALA A 272 4.50 -15.22 11.23
CA ALA A 272 5.35 -16.26 10.68
C ALA A 272 6.59 -15.71 9.98
N LYS A 273 7.60 -16.57 9.88
CA LYS A 273 8.79 -16.44 9.04
C LYS A 273 8.61 -17.31 7.80
N ILE A 274 8.87 -16.77 6.62
CA ILE A 274 8.82 -17.50 5.35
C ILE A 274 10.22 -17.54 4.76
N GLN A 275 10.80 -18.73 4.69
CA GLN A 275 12.17 -18.93 4.22
C GLN A 275 12.25 -20.19 3.37
N LYS A 276 12.88 -20.11 2.20
CA LYS A 276 12.99 -21.24 1.24
C LYS A 276 11.63 -21.89 0.95
N SER A 277 10.63 -21.06 0.64
CA SER A 277 9.24 -21.43 0.37
C SER A 277 8.56 -22.25 1.48
N LYS A 278 9.01 -22.10 2.73
CA LYS A 278 8.39 -22.72 3.90
C LYS A 278 7.98 -21.67 4.91
N LEU A 279 6.72 -21.73 5.33
CA LEU A 279 6.19 -20.91 6.41
C LEU A 279 6.41 -21.60 7.75
N LYS A 280 6.91 -20.85 8.73
CA LYS A 280 7.05 -21.29 10.13
C LYS A 280 6.58 -20.18 11.06
N LEU A 281 5.67 -20.50 11.97
CA LEU A 281 5.24 -19.56 13.01
C LEU A 281 6.45 -19.04 13.81
N VAL A 282 6.47 -17.73 14.08
CA VAL A 282 7.56 -17.12 14.88
C VAL A 282 7.50 -17.63 16.32
N ASP A 283 6.29 -17.77 16.85
CA ASP A 283 6.01 -18.37 18.15
C ASP A 283 5.02 -19.53 17.99
N LYS A 284 5.28 -20.67 18.64
CA LYS A 284 4.36 -21.82 18.64
C LYS A 284 3.05 -21.51 19.38
N ALA A 285 3.06 -20.55 20.30
CA ALA A 285 1.90 -20.07 21.02
C ALA A 285 1.16 -18.94 20.27
N MET A 286 1.57 -18.60 19.04
CA MET A 286 0.90 -17.59 18.24
C MET A 286 -0.55 -18.01 17.98
N VAL A 287 -1.49 -17.16 18.39
CA VAL A 287 -2.91 -17.33 18.12
C VAL A 287 -3.22 -16.67 16.78
N TYR A 288 -3.88 -17.40 15.91
CA TYR A 288 -4.35 -16.91 14.62
C TYR A 288 -5.63 -17.63 14.19
N ASN A 289 -6.39 -17.01 13.29
CA ASN A 289 -7.56 -17.63 12.69
C ASN A 289 -7.13 -18.73 11.72
N LYS A 290 -7.66 -19.93 11.89
CA LYS A 290 -7.39 -21.06 11.00
C LYS A 290 -8.29 -21.03 9.79
N ARG A 291 -7.87 -21.72 8.71
CA ARG A 291 -8.77 -21.94 7.58
C ARG A 291 -10.07 -22.58 8.05
N SER A 292 -11.17 -22.15 7.45
CA SER A 292 -12.48 -22.71 7.72
C SER A 292 -13.25 -22.95 6.42
N THR A 293 -14.35 -23.68 6.52
CA THR A 293 -15.33 -23.81 5.44
C THR A 293 -16.50 -22.85 5.62
N GLU A 294 -16.36 -21.88 6.53
CA GLU A 294 -17.40 -20.88 6.76
C GLU A 294 -17.47 -19.92 5.56
N SER A 295 -18.65 -19.37 5.31
CA SER A 295 -18.81 -18.34 4.29
C SER A 295 -18.07 -17.09 4.71
N LEU A 296 -17.36 -16.46 3.77
CA LEU A 296 -16.82 -15.12 3.93
C LEU A 296 -17.92 -14.14 4.36
N ILE A 297 -17.64 -13.31 5.36
CA ILE A 297 -18.48 -12.17 5.74
C ILE A 297 -17.75 -10.89 5.37
N ILE A 298 -18.48 -9.97 4.75
CA ILE A 298 -18.01 -8.63 4.39
C ILE A 298 -18.82 -7.56 5.15
N GLU A 299 -18.11 -6.66 5.83
CA GLU A 299 -18.63 -5.53 6.60
C GLU A 299 -17.92 -4.26 6.09
N ASP A 300 -18.25 -3.82 4.88
CA ASP A 300 -17.50 -2.82 4.11
C ASP A 300 -18.07 -1.39 4.15
N GLU A 301 -19.08 -1.14 4.98
CA GLU A 301 -19.55 0.21 5.25
C GLU A 301 -18.49 1.01 6.01
N ILE A 302 -18.22 2.25 5.57
CA ILE A 302 -17.17 3.10 6.14
C ILE A 302 -17.59 4.57 6.12
N GLU A 303 -17.27 5.32 7.17
CA GLU A 303 -17.42 6.77 7.22
C GLU A 303 -16.10 7.44 6.83
N GLU A 304 -16.11 8.21 5.74
CA GLU A 304 -14.90 8.84 5.19
C GLU A 304 -14.49 10.11 5.96
N LYS A 305 -15.43 10.78 6.63
CA LYS A 305 -15.17 12.02 7.38
C LYS A 305 -14.66 11.75 8.79
N VAL A 306 -13.48 11.14 8.85
CA VAL A 306 -12.71 10.98 10.09
C VAL A 306 -11.43 11.79 10.02
N ALA A 307 -11.12 12.53 11.09
CA ALA A 307 -9.88 13.30 11.18
C ALA A 307 -8.77 12.44 11.79
N PHE A 308 -7.54 12.66 11.35
CA PHE A 308 -6.36 12.10 12.00
C PHE A 308 -5.37 13.21 12.33
N ILE A 309 -5.31 13.56 13.62
CA ILE A 309 -4.65 14.76 14.11
C ILE A 309 -3.46 14.35 14.97
N LYS A 310 -2.26 14.78 14.59
CA LYS A 310 -1.07 14.62 15.43
C LYS A 310 -0.93 15.79 16.39
N SER A 311 -0.85 15.48 17.68
CA SER A 311 -0.57 16.49 18.72
C SER A 311 0.89 16.94 18.64
N TYR A 312 1.18 18.20 18.97
CA TYR A 312 2.54 18.72 19.06
C TYR A 312 2.61 19.96 19.97
N PRO A 313 3.80 20.35 20.46
CA PRO A 313 3.94 21.57 21.27
C PRO A 313 3.45 22.80 20.49
N GLY A 314 2.42 23.48 21.02
CA GLY A 314 1.83 24.66 20.40
C GLY A 314 0.69 24.40 19.42
N ILE A 315 0.21 23.15 19.28
CA ILE A 315 -1.02 22.85 18.55
C ILE A 315 -2.18 23.71 19.11
N GLN A 316 -2.98 24.30 18.22
CA GLN A 316 -4.08 25.18 18.58
C GLN A 316 -5.41 24.43 18.59
N ALA A 317 -6.28 24.77 19.54
CA ALA A 317 -7.64 24.23 19.69
C ALA A 317 -8.50 24.40 18.42
N GLU A 318 -8.26 25.48 17.66
CA GLU A 318 -8.91 25.74 16.36
C GLU A 318 -8.82 24.57 15.37
N LEU A 319 -7.74 23.77 15.42
CA LEU A 319 -7.65 22.60 14.55
C LEU A 319 -8.68 21.52 14.89
N ILE A 320 -9.05 21.35 16.17
CA ILE A 320 -10.13 20.44 16.57
C ILE A 320 -11.47 21.07 16.20
N ASP A 321 -11.68 22.33 16.57
CA ASP A 321 -12.93 23.05 16.30
C ASP A 321 -13.26 23.12 14.81
N TYR A 322 -12.26 23.31 13.95
CA TYR A 322 -12.41 23.26 12.50
C TYR A 322 -13.03 21.93 12.03
N HIS A 323 -12.58 20.79 12.56
CA HIS A 323 -13.11 19.49 12.15
C HIS A 323 -14.55 19.30 12.64
N ILE A 324 -14.85 19.75 13.87
CA ILE A 324 -16.22 19.78 14.40
C ILE A 324 -17.12 20.61 13.47
N ASP A 325 -16.72 21.85 13.16
CA ASP A 325 -17.48 22.80 12.33
C ASP A 325 -17.65 22.31 10.87
N LYS A 326 -16.70 21.52 10.35
CA LYS A 326 -16.79 20.89 9.02
C LYS A 326 -17.61 19.61 8.99
N GLY A 327 -18.17 19.20 10.12
CA GLY A 327 -19.06 18.05 10.25
C GLY A 327 -18.32 16.72 10.11
N TYR A 328 -17.09 16.64 10.62
CA TYR A 328 -16.41 15.36 10.81
C TYR A 328 -17.18 14.50 11.81
N LYS A 329 -17.16 13.18 11.60
CA LYS A 329 -17.92 12.20 12.39
C LYS A 329 -17.10 11.52 13.47
N GLY A 330 -15.78 11.62 13.39
CA GLY A 330 -14.87 11.13 14.41
C GLY A 330 -13.49 11.72 14.23
N MET A 331 -12.67 11.62 15.27
CA MET A 331 -11.28 12.08 15.25
C MET A 331 -10.38 11.07 15.93
N VAL A 332 -9.19 10.85 15.39
CA VAL A 332 -8.09 10.17 16.08
C VAL A 332 -7.03 11.21 16.43
N LEU A 333 -6.66 11.27 17.71
CA LEU A 333 -5.62 12.15 18.21
C LEU A 333 -4.36 11.33 18.52
N GLU A 334 -3.29 11.51 17.74
CA GLU A 334 -1.97 10.94 18.00
C GLU A 334 -1.29 11.79 19.10
N GLY A 335 -1.61 11.46 20.36
CA GLY A 335 -1.13 12.15 21.55
C GLY A 335 0.31 11.80 21.91
N THR A 336 0.83 12.44 22.95
CA THR A 336 2.19 12.21 23.46
C THR A 336 2.21 11.13 24.54
N GLY A 337 3.33 10.39 24.65
CA GLY A 337 3.58 9.47 25.78
C GLY A 337 2.46 8.45 26.02
N LEU A 338 1.87 8.48 27.22
CA LEU A 338 0.78 7.57 27.62
C LEU A 338 -0.61 7.97 27.09
N GLY A 339 -0.67 8.88 26.11
CA GLY A 339 -1.93 9.41 25.55
C GLY A 339 -2.29 10.77 26.16
N HIS A 340 -1.44 11.77 25.97
CA HIS A 340 -1.68 13.12 26.43
C HIS A 340 -1.78 14.12 25.28
N CYS A 341 -2.42 15.25 25.55
CA CYS A 341 -2.38 16.44 24.72
C CYS A 341 -2.31 17.69 25.62
N PRO A 342 -1.96 18.87 25.07
CA PRO A 342 -2.00 20.13 25.83
C PRO A 342 -3.38 20.38 26.44
N GLU A 343 -3.40 20.91 27.66
CA GLU A 343 -4.65 21.14 28.40
C GLU A 343 -5.58 22.15 27.70
N GLU A 344 -5.01 23.04 26.88
CA GLU A 344 -5.73 24.02 26.06
C GLU A 344 -6.68 23.36 25.04
N LEU A 345 -6.45 22.09 24.68
CA LEU A 345 -7.34 21.35 23.77
C LEU A 345 -8.57 20.76 24.48
N ILE A 346 -8.55 20.65 25.81
CA ILE A 346 -9.61 19.97 26.58
C ILE A 346 -11.00 20.56 26.31
N PRO A 347 -11.19 21.89 26.29
CA PRO A 347 -12.51 22.47 25.99
C PRO A 347 -13.06 22.07 24.61
N SER A 348 -12.22 22.00 23.57
CA SER A 348 -12.65 21.56 22.23
C SER A 348 -12.91 20.05 22.18
N LEU A 349 -12.24 19.26 23.03
CA LEU A 349 -12.53 17.83 23.20
C LEU A 349 -13.87 17.61 23.92
N GLU A 350 -14.17 18.38 24.96
CA GLU A 350 -15.48 18.38 25.63
C GLU A 350 -16.58 18.76 24.63
N ARG A 351 -16.35 19.79 23.82
CA ARG A 351 -17.26 20.18 22.73
C ARG A 351 -17.49 19.04 21.73
N ALA A 352 -16.44 18.34 21.31
CA ALA A 352 -16.58 17.20 20.41
C ALA A 352 -17.50 16.12 21.02
N ALA A 353 -17.33 15.83 22.31
CA ALA A 353 -18.20 14.88 23.02
C ALA A 353 -19.66 15.37 23.11
N ASP A 354 -19.88 16.66 23.40
CA ASP A 354 -21.21 17.28 23.42
C ASP A 354 -21.91 17.19 22.05
N GLU A 355 -21.15 17.32 20.96
CA GLU A 355 -21.63 17.15 19.59
C GLU A 355 -21.65 15.67 19.12
N SER A 356 -21.43 14.72 20.03
CA SER A 356 -21.42 13.27 19.76
C SER A 356 -20.39 12.83 18.71
N ILE A 357 -19.24 13.50 18.65
CA ILE A 357 -18.11 13.17 17.79
C ILE A 357 -17.07 12.39 18.62
N PRO A 358 -16.93 11.06 18.45
CA PRO A 358 -15.93 10.27 19.16
C PRO A 358 -14.51 10.72 18.84
N VAL A 359 -13.72 10.92 19.90
CA VAL A 359 -12.28 11.18 19.80
C VAL A 359 -11.50 10.01 20.39
N ILE A 360 -10.66 9.36 19.58
CA ILE A 360 -9.82 8.24 20.02
C ILE A 360 -8.40 8.73 20.27
N MET A 361 -7.88 8.53 21.48
CA MET A 361 -6.50 8.83 21.84
C MET A 361 -5.57 7.67 21.51
N THR A 362 -4.56 7.92 20.68
CA THR A 362 -3.41 7.03 20.44
C THR A 362 -2.10 7.73 20.82
N SER A 363 -0.94 7.12 20.56
CA SER A 363 0.36 7.67 20.96
C SER A 363 1.34 7.77 19.80
N GLN A 364 2.06 8.88 19.74
CA GLN A 364 3.21 9.13 18.86
C GLN A 364 4.37 8.16 19.09
N CYS A 365 4.42 7.51 20.25
CA CYS A 365 5.49 6.56 20.58
C CYS A 365 5.41 5.27 19.76
N LEU A 366 4.27 4.99 19.12
CA LEU A 366 3.93 3.78 18.35
C LEU A 366 3.91 2.50 19.18
N TYR A 367 5.01 2.19 19.85
CA TYR A 367 5.12 1.11 20.82
C TYR A 367 4.60 1.54 22.18
N GLY A 368 3.87 0.64 22.83
CA GLY A 368 3.32 0.84 24.17
C GLY A 368 1.79 0.88 24.20
N LEU A 369 1.28 0.99 25.42
CA LEU A 369 -0.14 1.01 25.75
C LEU A 369 -0.49 2.40 26.28
N VAL A 370 -1.48 3.06 25.64
CA VAL A 370 -2.08 4.30 26.16
C VAL A 370 -2.71 4.01 27.52
N ASN A 371 -2.40 4.82 28.53
CA ASN A 371 -3.00 4.74 29.86
C ASN A 371 -3.18 6.14 30.45
N MET A 372 -4.33 6.73 30.15
CA MET A 372 -4.69 8.08 30.60
C MET A 372 -5.06 8.15 32.09
N ASN A 373 -5.10 7.04 32.83
CA ASN A 373 -5.44 7.05 34.25
C ASN A 373 -4.30 7.50 35.18
N VAL A 374 -3.05 7.42 34.69
CA VAL A 374 -1.84 7.64 35.51
C VAL A 374 -1.72 9.11 35.94
N TYR A 375 -1.75 10.04 34.98
CA TYR A 375 -1.53 11.46 35.21
C TYR A 375 -2.84 12.25 35.27
N SER A 376 -2.84 13.37 35.99
CA SER A 376 -4.01 14.26 36.11
C SER A 376 -4.52 14.75 34.76
N THR A 377 -3.62 15.09 33.83
CA THR A 377 -3.96 15.53 32.47
C THR A 377 -4.73 14.45 31.72
N GLY A 378 -4.25 13.19 31.76
CA GLY A 378 -4.97 12.06 31.15
C GLY A 378 -6.36 11.84 31.74
N ARG A 379 -6.52 11.95 33.07
CA ARG A 379 -7.84 11.82 33.71
C ARG A 379 -8.82 12.92 33.30
N ARG A 380 -8.33 14.14 33.06
CA ARG A 380 -9.14 15.24 32.52
C ARG A 380 -9.54 14.98 31.07
N ILE A 381 -8.62 14.46 30.26
CA ILE A 381 -8.90 14.06 28.86
C ILE A 381 -9.97 12.95 28.82
N LEU A 382 -9.88 11.94 29.69
CA LEU A 382 -10.94 10.91 29.84
C LEU A 382 -12.28 11.53 30.26
N SER A 383 -12.25 12.47 31.21
CA SER A 383 -13.47 13.17 31.67
C SER A 383 -14.11 14.02 30.58
N ALA A 384 -13.32 14.47 29.59
CA ALA A 384 -13.78 15.18 28.40
C ALA A 384 -14.41 14.25 27.33
N GLY A 385 -14.59 12.96 27.61
CA GLY A 385 -15.23 12.02 26.70
C GLY A 385 -14.30 11.39 25.66
N VAL A 386 -12.98 11.56 25.79
CA VAL A 386 -12.00 10.93 24.90
C VAL A 386 -11.84 9.45 25.20
N ILE A 387 -11.92 8.62 24.16
CA ILE A 387 -11.83 7.17 24.23
C ILE A 387 -10.36 6.74 24.13
N SER A 388 -9.90 5.87 25.01
CA SER A 388 -8.55 5.30 24.90
C SER A 388 -8.47 4.31 23.73
N GLY A 389 -7.50 4.50 22.84
CA GLY A 389 -7.15 3.55 21.78
C GLY A 389 -6.26 2.38 22.24
N LEU A 390 -5.99 2.27 23.55
CA LEU A 390 -5.17 1.22 24.14
C LEU A 390 -3.81 1.07 23.43
N ASP A 391 -3.48 -0.11 22.89
CA ASP A 391 -2.22 -0.40 22.21
C ASP A 391 -2.37 -0.47 20.67
N MET A 392 -3.49 0.06 20.15
CA MET A 392 -3.67 0.19 18.71
C MET A 392 -2.65 1.18 18.14
N LEU A 393 -2.16 0.86 16.94
CA LEU A 393 -1.44 1.82 16.12
C LEU A 393 -2.34 3.03 15.82
N PRO A 394 -1.79 4.27 15.76
CA PRO A 394 -2.55 5.46 15.37
C PRO A 394 -3.32 5.29 14.06
N GLU A 395 -2.66 4.71 13.06
CA GLU A 395 -3.22 4.47 11.72
C GLU A 395 -4.32 3.40 11.74
N THR A 396 -4.11 2.33 12.50
CA THR A 396 -5.12 1.28 12.70
C THR A 396 -6.33 1.83 13.44
N ALA A 397 -6.14 2.71 14.43
CA ALA A 397 -7.25 3.36 15.13
C ALA A 397 -8.03 4.31 14.21
N PHE A 398 -7.35 5.03 13.32
CA PHE A 398 -8.00 5.85 12.29
C PHE A 398 -8.89 5.01 11.38
N VAL A 399 -8.34 3.93 10.84
CA VAL A 399 -9.09 3.00 9.98
C VAL A 399 -10.24 2.33 10.74
N LYS A 400 -10.02 1.89 11.98
CA LYS A 400 -11.04 1.26 12.81
C LYS A 400 -12.17 2.22 13.16
N LEU A 401 -11.87 3.48 13.45
CA LEU A 401 -12.88 4.49 13.74
C LEU A 401 -13.75 4.77 12.52
N ALA A 402 -13.14 4.94 11.34
CA ALA A 402 -13.86 5.09 10.09
C ALA A 402 -14.80 3.90 9.83
N TRP A 403 -14.31 2.68 10.04
CA TRP A 403 -15.13 1.46 9.90
C TRP A 403 -16.25 1.38 10.95
N ALA A 404 -15.96 1.64 12.23
CA ALA A 404 -16.92 1.58 13.33
C ALA A 404 -18.08 2.57 13.13
N LEU A 405 -17.79 3.78 12.67
CA LEU A 405 -18.78 4.80 12.31
C LEU A 405 -19.60 4.42 11.08
N GLY A 406 -19.07 3.57 10.19
CA GLY A 406 -19.83 2.94 9.11
C GLY A 406 -20.82 1.87 9.62
N GLN A 407 -20.57 1.27 10.79
CA GLN A 407 -21.44 0.23 11.37
C GLN A 407 -22.55 0.82 12.25
N THR A 408 -22.32 1.97 12.87
CA THR A 408 -23.28 2.59 13.78
C THR A 408 -23.02 4.09 13.97
N ASP A 409 -24.09 4.84 14.21
CA ASP A 409 -24.06 6.26 14.58
C ASP A 409 -24.10 6.48 16.11
N ASN A 410 -24.26 5.40 16.90
CA ASN A 410 -24.33 5.49 18.35
C ASN A 410 -22.94 5.48 18.98
N ILE A 411 -22.54 6.61 19.58
CA ILE A 411 -21.21 6.79 20.20
C ILE A 411 -20.83 5.71 21.22
N LYS A 412 -21.80 5.16 21.97
CA LYS A 412 -21.51 4.09 22.95
C LYS A 412 -21.22 2.75 22.27
N GLU A 413 -21.90 2.45 21.16
CA GLU A 413 -21.59 1.27 20.37
C GLU A 413 -20.29 1.47 19.59
N VAL A 414 -19.96 2.70 19.13
CA VAL A 414 -18.64 3.02 18.56
C VAL A 414 -17.54 2.75 19.60
N GLU A 415 -17.67 3.26 20.82
CA GLU A 415 -16.69 3.02 21.90
C GLU A 415 -16.52 1.52 22.16
N LYS A 416 -17.62 0.77 22.23
CA LYS A 416 -17.60 -0.68 22.39
C LYS A 416 -16.90 -1.39 21.23
N ILE A 417 -17.14 -0.99 19.98
CA ILE A 417 -16.44 -1.53 18.81
C ILE A 417 -14.95 -1.22 18.92
N ILE A 418 -14.57 0.01 19.28
CA ILE A 418 -13.18 0.43 19.45
C ILE A 418 -12.47 -0.42 20.50
N HIS A 419 -13.11 -0.77 21.62
CA HIS A 419 -12.54 -1.63 22.67
C HIS A 419 -12.71 -3.13 22.45
N THR A 420 -13.49 -3.56 21.45
CA THR A 420 -13.61 -4.98 21.08
C THR A 420 -12.47 -5.35 20.17
N ASN A 421 -11.74 -6.43 20.49
CA ASN A 421 -10.70 -6.96 19.62
C ASN A 421 -11.34 -7.68 18.42
N VAL A 422 -11.26 -7.08 17.22
CA VAL A 422 -11.93 -7.59 16.01
C VAL A 422 -10.97 -8.43 15.17
N ALA A 423 -9.76 -7.95 14.96
CA ALA A 423 -8.78 -8.53 14.05
C ALA A 423 -7.34 -8.46 14.61
N GLY A 424 -7.20 -8.58 15.94
CA GLY A 424 -5.92 -8.62 16.64
C GLY A 424 -5.23 -7.25 16.75
N GLU A 425 -5.96 -6.17 16.56
CA GLU A 425 -5.49 -4.79 16.74
C GLU A 425 -5.30 -4.42 18.22
N LEU A 426 -5.88 -5.19 19.14
CA LEU A 426 -5.71 -5.02 20.58
C LEU A 426 -4.91 -6.17 21.20
N GLY A 427 -3.96 -5.82 22.06
CA GLY A 427 -3.21 -6.77 22.90
C GLY A 427 -3.68 -6.74 24.35
N GLU A 428 -3.85 -7.92 24.97
CA GLU A 428 -4.19 -8.00 26.40
C GLU A 428 -3.01 -7.65 27.32
N LYS A 429 -1.77 -7.89 26.83
CA LYS A 429 -0.52 -7.71 27.60
C LYS A 429 0.59 -7.26 26.68
N SER A 430 1.44 -6.37 27.17
CA SER A 430 2.71 -6.03 26.52
C SER A 430 3.80 -7.02 26.91
N SER A 431 4.68 -7.34 25.98
CA SER A 431 5.83 -8.22 26.16
C SER A 431 7.11 -7.44 25.86
N GLU A 432 8.18 -7.72 26.61
CA GLU A 432 9.53 -7.20 26.31
C GLU A 432 9.96 -7.54 24.87
N LYS A 433 9.43 -8.64 24.32
CA LYS A 433 9.72 -9.10 22.96
C LYS A 433 9.16 -8.18 21.87
N PHE A 434 8.26 -7.26 22.20
CA PHE A 434 7.58 -6.44 21.20
C PHE A 434 8.31 -5.14 20.84
N PHE A 435 9.36 -4.77 21.60
CA PHE A 435 10.04 -3.49 21.40
C PHE A 435 11.42 -3.67 20.74
N LEU A 436 11.50 -3.32 19.45
CA LEU A 436 12.75 -3.12 18.68
C LEU A 436 13.82 -4.23 18.83
N ASN A 437 13.40 -5.50 18.80
CA ASN A 437 14.31 -6.65 18.80
C ASN A 437 14.90 -6.96 17.43
#